data_AF-A0A7L6A9H0-F1
#
_entry.id   AF-A0A7L6A9H0-F1
#
_cell.length_a   1.000
_cell.length_b   1.000
_cell.length_c   1.000
_cell.angle_alpha   90.00
_cell.angle_beta   90.00
_cell.angle_gamma   90.00
#
_symmetry.space_group_name_H-M   'P 1'
#
loop_
_entity.id
_entity.type
_entity.pdbx_description
1 polymer ?
#
loop_
_entity_poly.entity_id
_entity_poly.type
_entity_poly.pdbx_seq_one_letter_code
_entity_poly.pdbx_strand_id
1 'polypeptide(L)'
;MIPDEEKNVKDILILSFSVIRSDPRVMRQIRLLERDYRLTVSGYGPKPDAEIDFLEIDRPLVSRVQKGVWGFKLLLRLFESYYWALPQVRQGLGMLAGRRNFDLLIANDMAALPLALRIAAERPVLVDAHEYSPREFEDKLLWRILFAPFYDTFCTRYLPRAAAMTTVCEGIADEYAKDYGVVSKVVYNAPSEQLLEPSPSLPGRVRLIHHGSAIRSRHLGVMIEMMRYLDERFTLDFMLVETDPVSWRNCAKWQGKTRGWALSIRSRCRKSVAASTSTMWVSICCRPSISTTNTRCRTSSSSSFRRGWRLRPARPRKWRALSRSIHWGWLLIRSNPEPWPRRSNTLRMTRLRDTSVPRVGPPGN
;
A
#
# COMPACT_ATOMS: atom_id res chain seq x y z
N MET A 1 -21.84 -41.16 13.70
CA MET A 1 -22.02 -40.21 12.59
C MET A 1 -22.67 -38.98 13.16
N ILE A 2 -21.92 -37.89 13.28
CA ILE A 2 -22.47 -36.58 13.57
C ILE A 2 -23.02 -36.08 12.22
N PRO A 3 -24.26 -35.60 12.12
CA PRO A 3 -24.78 -35.04 10.87
C PRO A 3 -23.88 -33.87 10.45
N ASP A 4 -23.50 -33.83 9.17
CA ASP A 4 -22.98 -32.61 8.55
C ASP A 4 -24.04 -31.52 8.78
N GLU A 5 -23.80 -30.61 9.73
CA GLU A 5 -24.40 -29.28 9.64
C GLU A 5 -24.01 -28.76 8.26
N GLU A 6 -24.98 -28.55 7.37
CA GLU A 6 -24.79 -27.73 6.18
C GLU A 6 -24.22 -26.40 6.66
N LYS A 7 -22.89 -26.27 6.66
CA LYS A 7 -22.20 -25.00 6.84
C LYS A 7 -22.82 -24.10 5.78
N ASN A 8 -23.63 -23.14 6.21
CA ASN A 8 -24.18 -22.12 5.34
C ASN A 8 -23.00 -21.28 4.83
N VAL A 9 -22.39 -21.73 3.72
CA VAL A 9 -21.21 -21.13 3.12
C VAL A 9 -21.59 -19.72 2.70
N LYS A 10 -20.88 -18.74 3.25
CA LYS A 10 -21.17 -17.33 3.00
C LYS A 10 -20.68 -16.90 1.61
N ASP A 11 -21.47 -16.07 0.95
CA ASP A 11 -21.19 -15.54 -0.38
C ASP A 11 -20.50 -14.17 -0.27
N ILE A 12 -19.32 -14.03 -0.87
CA ILE A 12 -18.55 -12.78 -0.85
C ILE A 12 -18.33 -12.27 -2.27
N LEU A 13 -18.56 -10.98 -2.48
CA LEU A 13 -18.18 -10.28 -3.72
C LEU A 13 -16.94 -9.43 -3.50
N ILE A 14 -15.89 -9.63 -4.28
CA ILE A 14 -14.77 -8.68 -4.39
C ILE A 14 -14.94 -7.87 -5.68
N LEU A 15 -15.04 -6.56 -5.55
CA LEU A 15 -15.12 -5.63 -6.68
C LEU A 15 -13.82 -4.83 -6.77
N SER A 16 -13.11 -4.95 -7.89
CA SER A 16 -11.88 -4.20 -8.15
C SER A 16 -11.80 -3.70 -9.59
N PHE A 17 -11.48 -2.43 -9.77
CA PHE A 17 -11.17 -1.86 -11.08
C PHE A 17 -9.67 -1.98 -11.41
N SER A 18 -9.13 -3.20 -11.28
CA SER A 18 -7.74 -3.55 -11.60
C SER A 18 -7.67 -4.85 -12.41
N VAL A 19 -6.51 -5.13 -13.03
CA VAL A 19 -6.27 -6.41 -13.69
C VAL A 19 -5.93 -7.46 -12.63
N ILE A 20 -6.86 -8.35 -12.33
CA ILE A 20 -6.83 -9.17 -11.11
C ILE A 20 -5.58 -10.06 -11.02
N ARG A 21 -5.17 -10.72 -12.12
CA ARG A 21 -3.95 -11.55 -12.14
C ARG A 21 -2.68 -10.81 -11.73
N SER A 22 -2.63 -9.50 -11.96
CA SER A 22 -1.47 -8.66 -11.67
C SER A 22 -1.62 -7.81 -10.40
N ASP A 23 -2.75 -7.92 -9.72
CA ASP A 23 -3.02 -7.22 -8.47
C ASP A 23 -2.69 -8.14 -7.29
N PRO A 24 -1.51 -8.00 -6.67
CA PRO A 24 -1.09 -8.90 -5.59
C PRO A 24 -1.95 -8.76 -4.34
N ARG A 25 -2.58 -7.60 -4.11
CA ARG A 25 -3.39 -7.38 -2.91
C ARG A 25 -4.74 -8.07 -3.05
N VAL A 26 -5.42 -7.88 -4.18
CA VAL A 26 -6.66 -8.61 -4.45
C VAL A 26 -6.41 -10.11 -4.56
N MET A 27 -5.33 -10.55 -5.21
CA MET A 27 -5.01 -11.98 -5.26
C MET A 27 -4.80 -12.59 -3.87
N ARG A 28 -4.20 -11.87 -2.91
CA ARG A 28 -4.08 -12.37 -1.53
C ARG A 28 -5.43 -12.47 -0.82
N GLN A 29 -6.33 -11.52 -1.05
CA GLN A 29 -7.71 -11.61 -0.55
C GLN A 29 -8.41 -12.84 -1.14
N ILE A 30 -8.29 -13.07 -2.44
CA ILE A 30 -8.83 -14.24 -3.13
C ILE A 30 -8.30 -15.53 -2.51
N ARG A 31 -6.98 -15.68 -2.40
CA ARG A 31 -6.34 -16.88 -1.82
C ARG A 31 -6.73 -17.15 -0.37
N LEU A 32 -6.98 -16.08 0.39
CA LEU A 32 -7.42 -16.19 1.77
C LEU A 32 -8.87 -16.67 1.87
N LEU A 33 -9.75 -16.15 1.01
CA LEU A 33 -11.19 -16.34 1.12
C LEU A 33 -11.72 -17.54 0.33
N GLU A 34 -11.07 -17.94 -0.78
CA GLU A 34 -11.53 -19.02 -1.66
C GLU A 34 -11.62 -20.40 -0.98
N ARG A 35 -11.00 -20.56 0.21
CA ARG A 35 -11.01 -21.82 0.98
C ARG A 35 -12.26 -22.03 1.82
N ASP A 36 -12.83 -20.94 2.32
CA ASP A 36 -13.89 -20.97 3.34
C ASP A 36 -15.20 -20.35 2.87
N TYR A 37 -15.18 -19.64 1.72
CA TYR A 37 -16.29 -18.83 1.22
C TYR A 37 -16.53 -19.06 -0.27
N ARG A 38 -17.78 -18.89 -0.70
CA ARG A 38 -18.10 -18.83 -2.12
C ARG A 38 -17.78 -17.42 -2.61
N LEU A 39 -16.84 -17.33 -3.54
CA LEU A 39 -16.26 -16.06 -3.95
C LEU A 39 -16.66 -15.70 -5.37
N THR A 40 -17.31 -14.55 -5.53
CA THR A 40 -17.45 -13.86 -6.80
C THR A 40 -16.45 -12.71 -6.85
N VAL A 41 -15.69 -12.60 -7.94
CA VAL A 41 -14.74 -11.50 -8.14
C VAL A 41 -15.06 -10.81 -9.45
N SER A 42 -15.11 -9.48 -9.42
CA SER A 42 -15.28 -8.67 -10.61
C SER A 42 -14.10 -7.71 -10.78
N GLY A 43 -13.52 -7.73 -11.99
CA GLY A 43 -12.41 -6.86 -12.36
C GLY A 43 -11.93 -7.09 -13.78
N TYR A 44 -10.81 -6.48 -14.14
CA TYR A 44 -10.32 -6.47 -15.52
C TYR A 44 -9.49 -7.70 -15.88
N GLY A 45 -9.51 -8.02 -17.16
CA GLY A 45 -8.65 -9.03 -17.76
C GLY A 45 -9.05 -10.45 -17.39
N PRO A 46 -8.30 -11.44 -17.88
CA PRO A 46 -8.78 -12.81 -17.89
C PRO A 46 -8.78 -13.42 -16.49
N LYS A 47 -9.75 -14.31 -16.22
CA LYS A 47 -9.93 -15.02 -14.94
C LYS A 47 -8.58 -15.48 -14.35
N PRO A 48 -8.26 -15.15 -13.09
CA PRO A 48 -7.06 -15.66 -12.44
C PRO A 48 -7.15 -17.16 -12.20
N ASP A 49 -6.01 -17.80 -11.98
CA ASP A 49 -5.93 -19.20 -11.59
C ASP A 49 -6.44 -19.37 -10.14
N ALA A 50 -7.75 -19.44 -9.94
CA ALA A 50 -8.41 -19.46 -8.64
C ALA A 50 -9.80 -20.12 -8.76
N GLU A 51 -10.25 -20.76 -7.69
CA GLU A 51 -11.55 -21.45 -7.65
C GLU A 51 -12.67 -20.47 -7.28
N ILE A 52 -12.95 -19.56 -8.22
CA ILE A 52 -13.88 -18.44 -8.04
C ILE A 52 -14.88 -18.33 -9.18
N ASP A 53 -16.03 -17.71 -8.92
CA ASP A 53 -16.86 -17.14 -9.97
C ASP A 53 -16.25 -15.79 -10.39
N PHE A 54 -15.96 -15.63 -11.67
CA PHE A 54 -15.24 -14.46 -12.17
C PHE A 54 -16.06 -13.69 -13.19
N LEU A 55 -16.27 -12.41 -12.91
CA LEU A 55 -17.03 -11.48 -13.74
C LEU A 55 -16.05 -10.48 -14.35
N GLU A 56 -15.57 -10.83 -15.55
CA GLU A 56 -14.68 -9.96 -16.32
C GLU A 56 -15.39 -8.67 -16.72
N ILE A 57 -14.78 -7.54 -16.37
CA ILE A 57 -15.16 -6.22 -16.84
C ILE A 57 -14.18 -5.86 -17.96
N ASP A 58 -14.71 -5.34 -19.06
CA ASP A 58 -13.87 -4.87 -20.16
C ASP A 58 -13.11 -3.63 -19.73
N ARG A 59 -11.82 -3.60 -20.06
CA ARG A 59 -11.05 -2.38 -19.89
C ARG A 59 -11.53 -1.37 -20.93
N PRO A 60 -12.08 -0.22 -20.51
CA PRO A 60 -12.75 0.67 -21.45
C PRO A 60 -11.75 1.33 -22.41
N LEU A 61 -12.04 1.24 -23.71
CA LEU A 61 -11.38 2.04 -24.74
C LEU A 61 -12.10 3.38 -24.83
N VAL A 62 -11.47 4.43 -24.30
CA VAL A 62 -12.07 5.76 -24.16
C VAL A 62 -11.55 6.72 -25.22
N SER A 63 -12.47 7.28 -26.02
CA SER A 63 -12.13 8.25 -27.06
C SER A 63 -11.65 9.58 -26.48
N ARG A 64 -10.94 10.39 -27.28
CA ARG A 64 -10.50 11.73 -26.84
C ARG A 64 -11.67 12.64 -26.49
N VAL A 65 -12.77 12.53 -27.23
CA VAL A 65 -14.02 13.28 -26.99
C VAL A 65 -14.60 12.90 -25.64
N GLN A 66 -14.70 11.60 -25.33
CA GLN A 66 -15.20 11.13 -24.03
C GLN A 66 -14.32 11.63 -22.87
N LYS A 67 -12.99 11.61 -23.03
CA LYS A 67 -12.07 12.18 -22.04
C LYS A 67 -12.31 13.67 -21.82
N GLY A 68 -12.60 14.43 -22.88
CA GLY A 68 -12.95 15.85 -22.80
C GLY A 68 -14.25 16.08 -22.01
N VAL A 69 -15.31 15.32 -22.35
CA VAL A 69 -16.60 15.37 -21.63
C VAL A 69 -16.42 15.02 -20.15
N TRP A 70 -15.63 14.01 -19.84
CA TRP A 70 -15.33 13.63 -18.46
C TRP A 70 -14.52 14.67 -17.71
N GLY A 71 -13.49 15.23 -18.34
CA GLY A 71 -12.72 16.34 -17.78
C GLY A 71 -13.62 17.54 -17.47
N PHE A 72 -14.57 17.85 -18.36
CA PHE A 72 -15.55 18.91 -18.14
C PHE A 72 -16.50 18.60 -16.98
N LYS A 73 -17.02 17.36 -16.88
CA LYS A 73 -17.83 16.95 -15.73
C LYS A 73 -17.07 17.05 -14.41
N LEU A 74 -15.81 16.61 -14.39
CA LEU A 74 -14.93 16.73 -13.21
C LEU A 74 -14.71 18.19 -12.84
N LEU A 75 -14.44 19.05 -13.83
CA LEU A 75 -14.23 20.49 -13.63
C LEU A 75 -15.49 21.19 -13.07
N LEU A 76 -16.67 20.85 -13.61
CA LEU A 76 -17.97 21.35 -13.13
C LEU A 76 -18.47 20.66 -11.85
N ARG A 77 -17.67 19.76 -11.25
CA ARG A 77 -18.04 18.99 -10.05
C ARG A 77 -19.30 18.12 -10.22
N LEU A 78 -19.61 17.72 -11.44
CA LEU A 78 -20.67 16.77 -11.77
C LEU A 78 -20.20 15.33 -11.52
N PHE A 79 -19.70 15.07 -10.31
CA PHE A 79 -18.95 13.87 -9.94
C PHE A 79 -19.77 12.58 -10.05
N GLU A 80 -21.03 12.59 -9.60
CA GLU A 80 -21.95 11.46 -9.77
C GLU A 80 -22.18 11.15 -11.25
N SER A 81 -22.46 12.18 -12.05
CA SER A 81 -22.69 12.03 -13.48
C SER A 81 -21.43 11.55 -14.23
N TYR A 82 -20.24 11.90 -13.73
CA TYR A 82 -18.98 11.36 -14.22
C TYR A 82 -18.85 9.87 -13.86
N TYR A 83 -18.95 9.53 -12.57
CA TYR A 83 -18.74 8.18 -12.07
C TYR A 83 -19.71 7.15 -12.68
N TRP A 84 -21.02 7.42 -12.63
CA TRP A 84 -22.03 6.50 -13.19
C TRP A 84 -22.04 6.46 -14.72
N ALA A 85 -21.31 7.36 -15.38
CA ALA A 85 -21.08 7.32 -16.82
C ALA A 85 -19.86 6.48 -17.23
N LEU A 86 -19.02 6.06 -16.28
CA LEU A 86 -17.85 5.24 -16.56
C LEU A 86 -18.28 3.86 -17.10
N PRO A 87 -17.72 3.39 -18.24
CA PRO A 87 -18.17 2.13 -18.84
C PRO A 87 -18.00 0.93 -17.89
N GLN A 88 -16.89 0.87 -17.17
CA GLN A 88 -16.64 -0.19 -16.18
C GLN A 88 -17.67 -0.20 -15.05
N VAL A 89 -18.17 0.96 -14.63
CA VAL A 89 -19.18 1.08 -13.57
C VAL A 89 -20.53 0.62 -14.10
N ARG A 90 -20.88 1.01 -15.33
CA ARG A 90 -22.13 0.59 -15.99
C ARG A 90 -22.17 -0.90 -16.27
N GLN A 91 -21.07 -1.46 -16.78
CA GLN A 91 -20.94 -2.88 -17.03
C GLN A 91 -21.02 -3.68 -15.72
N GLY A 92 -20.25 -3.28 -14.71
CA GLY A 92 -20.31 -3.91 -13.39
C GLY A 92 -21.71 -3.86 -12.79
N LEU A 93 -22.39 -2.72 -12.85
CA LEU A 93 -23.78 -2.60 -12.39
C LEU A 93 -24.73 -3.53 -13.14
N GLY A 94 -24.64 -3.60 -14.48
CA GLY A 94 -25.47 -4.48 -15.30
C GLY A 94 -25.28 -5.96 -15.01
N MET A 95 -24.03 -6.39 -14.78
CA MET A 95 -23.70 -7.79 -14.46
C MET A 95 -24.08 -8.19 -13.04
N LEU A 96 -24.02 -7.26 -12.08
CA LEU A 96 -24.15 -7.54 -10.65
C LEU A 96 -25.54 -7.21 -10.07
N ALA A 97 -26.34 -6.36 -10.72
CA ALA A 97 -27.63 -5.92 -10.17
C ALA A 97 -28.65 -7.06 -9.95
N GLY A 98 -28.54 -8.17 -10.71
CA GLY A 98 -29.35 -9.37 -10.56
C GLY A 98 -28.81 -10.37 -9.53
N ARG A 99 -27.60 -10.16 -8.99
CA ARG A 99 -26.90 -11.06 -8.07
C ARG A 99 -26.94 -10.46 -6.66
N ARG A 100 -28.05 -10.64 -5.95
CA ARG A 100 -28.32 -9.95 -4.67
C ARG A 100 -28.01 -10.76 -3.39
N ASN A 101 -27.38 -11.93 -3.53
CA ASN A 101 -27.27 -12.88 -2.41
C ASN A 101 -25.92 -12.82 -1.67
N PHE A 102 -25.14 -11.75 -1.84
CA PHE A 102 -23.86 -11.62 -1.13
C PHE A 102 -24.08 -11.33 0.36
N ASP A 103 -23.36 -12.03 1.22
CA ASP A 103 -23.29 -11.74 2.66
C ASP A 103 -22.33 -10.58 2.97
N LEU A 104 -21.31 -10.38 2.13
CA LEU A 104 -20.31 -9.31 2.25
C LEU A 104 -19.85 -8.84 0.87
N LEU A 105 -19.67 -7.53 0.73
CA LEU A 105 -18.99 -6.95 -0.43
C LEU A 105 -17.68 -6.30 -0.01
N ILE A 106 -16.61 -6.58 -0.75
CA ILE A 106 -15.30 -5.97 -0.57
C ILE A 106 -15.07 -5.03 -1.75
N ALA A 107 -15.05 -3.73 -1.47
CA ALA A 107 -14.66 -2.70 -2.41
C ALA A 107 -13.14 -2.51 -2.36
N ASN A 108 -12.45 -3.00 -3.38
CA ASN A 108 -11.02 -2.78 -3.52
C ASN A 108 -10.76 -1.36 -4.04
N ASP A 109 -10.33 -0.53 -3.11
CA ASP A 109 -10.11 0.92 -3.21
C ASP A 109 -11.38 1.78 -3.42
N MET A 110 -11.24 3.09 -3.23
CA MET A 110 -12.33 4.08 -3.22
C MET A 110 -13.13 4.12 -4.52
N ALA A 111 -12.50 3.80 -5.65
CA ALA A 111 -13.18 3.77 -6.94
C ALA A 111 -14.29 2.70 -6.99
N ALA A 112 -14.12 1.57 -6.30
CA ALA A 112 -15.10 0.48 -6.28
C ALA A 112 -16.26 0.74 -5.29
N LEU A 113 -16.05 1.61 -4.29
CA LEU A 113 -16.96 1.79 -3.17
C LEU A 113 -18.40 2.19 -3.55
N PRO A 114 -18.64 3.21 -4.39
CA PRO A 114 -20.01 3.61 -4.72
C PRO A 114 -20.80 2.51 -5.43
N LEU A 115 -20.15 1.78 -6.36
CA LEU A 115 -20.77 0.64 -7.03
C LEU A 115 -21.04 -0.51 -6.06
N ALA A 116 -20.09 -0.83 -5.17
CA ALA A 116 -20.30 -1.84 -4.14
C ALA A 116 -21.50 -1.50 -3.24
N LEU A 117 -21.59 -0.26 -2.74
CA LEU A 117 -22.74 0.19 -1.95
C LEU A 117 -24.06 0.15 -2.71
N ARG A 118 -24.04 0.36 -4.03
CA ARG A 118 -25.24 0.27 -4.87
C ARG A 118 -25.73 -1.16 -5.05
N ILE A 119 -24.82 -2.13 -5.10
CA ILE A 119 -25.11 -3.57 -5.23
C ILE A 119 -25.49 -4.16 -3.88
N ALA A 120 -24.82 -3.74 -2.81
CA ALA A 120 -24.98 -4.27 -1.46
C ALA A 120 -26.41 -4.19 -0.92
N ALA A 121 -27.18 -3.19 -1.36
CA ALA A 121 -28.44 -2.81 -0.72
C ALA A 121 -28.24 -2.58 0.79
N GLU A 122 -28.57 -3.56 1.63
CA GLU A 122 -28.42 -3.51 3.10
C GLU A 122 -27.24 -4.35 3.63
N ARG A 123 -26.51 -5.04 2.74
CA ARG A 123 -25.40 -5.92 3.09
C ARG A 123 -24.15 -5.12 3.46
N PRO A 124 -23.31 -5.61 4.38
CA PRO A 124 -22.11 -4.91 4.78
C PRO A 124 -21.14 -4.75 3.60
N VAL A 125 -20.54 -3.55 3.51
CA VAL A 125 -19.45 -3.27 2.57
C VAL A 125 -18.17 -3.01 3.37
N LEU A 126 -17.14 -3.81 3.10
CA LEU A 126 -15.77 -3.58 3.54
C LEU A 126 -15.02 -2.81 2.45
N VAL A 127 -14.37 -1.71 2.81
CA VAL A 127 -13.51 -0.96 1.88
C VAL A 127 -12.06 -1.26 2.17
N ASP A 128 -11.27 -1.54 1.14
CA ASP A 128 -9.84 -1.77 1.29
C ASP A 128 -9.03 -0.74 0.51
N ALA A 129 -8.49 0.27 1.20
CA ALA A 129 -7.78 1.40 0.59
C ALA A 129 -6.26 1.19 0.57
N HIS A 130 -5.64 1.35 -0.60
CA HIS A 130 -4.20 1.12 -0.79
C HIS A 130 -3.40 2.43 -0.68
N GLU A 131 -4.07 3.54 -0.96
CA GLU A 131 -3.57 4.89 -0.84
C GLU A 131 -4.58 5.82 -0.12
N TYR A 132 -4.11 7.02 0.23
CA TYR A 132 -5.00 8.12 0.59
C TYR A 132 -5.48 8.78 -0.71
N SER A 133 -6.62 8.33 -1.25
CA SER A 133 -7.10 8.68 -2.60
C SER A 133 -7.19 10.19 -2.87
N PRO A 134 -7.58 11.06 -1.92
CA PRO A 134 -7.58 12.51 -2.16
C PRO A 134 -6.20 13.08 -2.53
N ARG A 135 -5.09 12.45 -2.08
CA ARG A 135 -3.71 12.94 -2.30
C ARG A 135 -2.79 11.95 -3.03
N GLU A 136 -3.33 10.90 -3.66
CA GLU A 136 -2.56 9.84 -4.33
C GLU A 136 -1.52 10.37 -5.33
N PHE A 137 -1.91 11.35 -6.16
CA PHE A 137 -1.03 12.02 -7.12
C PHE A 137 -1.00 13.54 -6.94
N GLU A 138 -0.76 13.99 -5.71
CA GLU A 138 -0.68 15.41 -5.39
C GLU A 138 0.44 16.17 -6.13
N ASP A 139 1.42 15.46 -6.71
CA ASP A 139 2.45 16.04 -7.56
C ASP A 139 1.91 16.51 -8.93
N LYS A 140 0.74 16.03 -9.36
CA LYS A 140 0.15 16.33 -10.66
C LYS A 140 -0.93 17.41 -10.55
N LEU A 141 -0.72 18.55 -11.21
CA LEU A 141 -1.69 19.65 -11.23
C LEU A 141 -3.08 19.21 -11.72
N LEU A 142 -3.13 18.40 -12.78
CA LEU A 142 -4.39 17.86 -13.30
C LEU A 142 -5.15 17.04 -12.26
N TRP A 143 -4.44 16.24 -11.46
CA TRP A 143 -5.03 15.47 -10.37
C TRP A 143 -5.60 16.39 -9.29
N ARG A 144 -4.81 17.36 -8.84
CA ARG A 144 -5.21 18.33 -7.81
C ARG A 144 -6.46 19.11 -8.17
N ILE A 145 -6.63 19.44 -9.46
CA ILE A 145 -7.78 20.23 -9.92
C ILE A 145 -9.01 19.35 -10.15
N LEU A 146 -8.85 18.17 -10.75
CA LEU A 146 -9.98 17.36 -11.21
C LEU A 146 -10.33 16.19 -10.27
N PHE A 147 -9.33 15.42 -9.87
CA PHE A 147 -9.54 14.12 -9.20
C PHE A 147 -9.50 14.22 -7.68
N ALA A 148 -8.65 15.09 -7.11
CA ALA A 148 -8.61 15.28 -5.66
C ALA A 148 -9.99 15.74 -5.11
N PRO A 149 -10.68 16.75 -5.70
CA PRO A 149 -12.01 17.14 -5.24
C PRO A 149 -13.07 16.05 -5.48
N PHE A 150 -12.92 15.26 -6.55
CA PHE A 150 -13.79 14.12 -6.83
C PHE A 150 -13.68 13.07 -5.71
N TYR A 151 -12.46 12.64 -5.38
CA TYR A 151 -12.23 11.65 -4.33
C TYR A 151 -12.59 12.17 -2.95
N ASP A 152 -12.30 13.43 -2.64
CA ASP A 152 -12.70 14.08 -1.39
C ASP A 152 -14.23 14.06 -1.19
N THR A 153 -14.97 14.44 -2.24
CA THR A 153 -16.45 14.38 -2.23
C THR A 153 -16.95 12.94 -2.10
N PHE A 154 -16.32 12.00 -2.78
CA PHE A 154 -16.73 10.59 -2.75
C PHE A 154 -16.42 9.95 -1.40
N CYS A 155 -15.26 10.25 -0.80
CA CYS A 155 -14.91 9.81 0.54
C CYS A 155 -15.94 10.33 1.55
N THR A 156 -16.22 11.64 1.54
CA THR A 156 -17.22 12.27 2.41
C THR A 156 -18.61 11.62 2.27
N ARG A 157 -19.01 11.32 1.03
CA ARG A 157 -20.37 10.79 0.75
C ARG A 157 -20.52 9.30 1.03
N TYR A 158 -19.51 8.50 0.70
CA TYR A 158 -19.64 7.05 0.62
C TYR A 158 -18.95 6.32 1.76
N LEU A 159 -17.84 6.81 2.31
CA LEU A 159 -17.15 6.13 3.40
C LEU A 159 -18.01 5.94 4.66
N PRO A 160 -18.82 6.92 5.12
CA PRO A 160 -19.66 6.72 6.29
C PRO A 160 -20.70 5.59 6.16
N ARG A 161 -20.93 5.10 4.94
CA ARG A 161 -21.87 4.01 4.63
C ARG A 161 -21.19 2.64 4.60
N ALA A 162 -19.86 2.59 4.64
CA ALA A 162 -19.14 1.33 4.74
C ALA A 162 -19.30 0.75 6.14
N ALA A 163 -19.41 -0.58 6.23
CA ALA A 163 -19.47 -1.28 7.50
C ALA A 163 -18.10 -1.34 8.19
N ALA A 164 -17.03 -1.40 7.39
CA ALA A 164 -15.66 -1.41 7.86
C ALA A 164 -14.69 -0.90 6.79
N MET A 165 -13.50 -0.50 7.22
CA MET A 165 -12.43 -0.08 6.33
C MET A 165 -11.09 -0.73 6.75
N THR A 166 -10.30 -1.16 5.77
CA THR A 166 -8.91 -1.56 5.92
C THR A 166 -7.99 -0.68 5.10
N THR A 167 -6.74 -0.53 5.57
CA THR A 167 -5.69 0.14 4.81
C THR A 167 -4.31 -0.46 5.08
N VAL A 168 -3.27 0.03 4.40
CA VAL A 168 -1.94 -0.60 4.35
C VAL A 168 -0.97 -0.12 5.43
N CYS A 169 -1.23 1.02 6.08
CA CYS A 169 -0.40 1.54 7.16
C CYS A 169 -1.13 2.56 8.04
N GLU A 170 -0.61 2.78 9.25
CA GLU A 170 -1.16 3.75 10.23
C GLU A 170 -1.27 5.16 9.66
N GLY A 171 -0.27 5.63 8.90
CA GLY A 171 -0.31 6.98 8.36
C GLY A 171 -1.47 7.24 7.39
N ILE A 172 -1.95 6.22 6.66
CA ILE A 172 -3.15 6.36 5.83
C ILE A 172 -4.41 6.24 6.70
N ALA A 173 -4.41 5.35 7.69
CA ALA A 173 -5.52 5.22 8.63
C ALA A 173 -5.77 6.54 9.38
N ASP A 174 -4.70 7.20 9.84
CA ASP A 174 -4.74 8.49 10.51
C ASP A 174 -5.34 9.60 9.64
N GLU A 175 -4.97 9.66 8.36
CA GLU A 175 -5.54 10.67 7.44
C GLU A 175 -7.03 10.42 7.16
N TYR A 176 -7.46 9.17 6.98
CA TYR A 176 -8.89 8.86 6.83
C TYR A 176 -9.69 9.13 8.12
N ALA A 177 -9.11 8.83 9.29
CA ALA A 177 -9.73 9.14 10.58
C ALA A 177 -9.84 10.65 10.80
N LYS A 178 -8.78 11.40 10.47
CA LYS A 178 -8.71 12.85 10.60
C LYS A 178 -9.69 13.59 9.69
N ASP A 179 -9.73 13.22 8.40
CA ASP A 179 -10.48 13.98 7.40
C ASP A 179 -11.94 13.49 7.22
N TYR A 180 -12.22 12.21 7.53
CA TYR A 180 -13.54 11.60 7.32
C TYR A 180 -14.16 10.92 8.55
N GLY A 181 -13.44 10.87 9.68
CA GLY A 181 -13.94 10.23 10.90
C GLY A 181 -14.00 8.70 10.82
N VAL A 182 -13.33 8.08 9.85
CA VAL A 182 -13.41 6.64 9.59
C VAL A 182 -12.25 5.91 10.26
N VAL A 183 -12.58 4.99 11.17
CA VAL A 183 -11.58 4.13 11.80
C VAL A 183 -11.24 2.96 10.88
N SER A 184 -9.98 2.90 10.47
CA SER A 184 -9.46 1.84 9.59
C SER A 184 -8.68 0.79 10.37
N LYS A 185 -8.81 -0.48 10.01
CA LYS A 185 -7.88 -1.54 10.47
C LYS A 185 -6.68 -1.63 9.53
N VAL A 186 -5.48 -1.70 10.09
CA VAL A 186 -4.26 -1.81 9.27
C VAL A 186 -3.98 -3.27 8.91
N VAL A 187 -3.98 -3.55 7.61
CA VAL A 187 -3.57 -4.81 6.99
C VAL A 187 -2.41 -4.52 6.06
N TYR A 188 -1.19 -4.74 6.55
CA TYR A 188 0.04 -4.43 5.82
C TYR A 188 0.06 -5.06 4.44
N ASN A 189 0.58 -4.31 3.46
CA ASN A 189 0.87 -4.84 2.14
C ASN A 189 2.17 -5.68 2.14
N ALA A 190 2.18 -6.73 2.96
CA ALA A 190 3.34 -7.60 3.14
C ALA A 190 3.30 -8.77 2.13
N PRO A 191 4.44 -9.13 1.50
CA PRO A 191 4.51 -10.35 0.70
C PRO A 191 4.29 -11.58 1.58
N SER A 192 4.01 -12.73 0.95
CA SER A 192 4.02 -14.01 1.65
C SER A 192 5.37 -14.21 2.33
N GLU A 193 5.36 -14.86 3.49
CA GLU A 193 6.58 -15.16 4.23
C GLU A 193 7.55 -15.96 3.34
N GLN A 194 8.81 -15.54 3.37
CA GLN A 194 9.91 -16.21 2.68
C GLN A 194 11.04 -16.41 3.68
N LEU A 195 11.44 -17.65 3.87
CA LEU A 195 12.58 -18.02 4.72
C LEU A 195 13.88 -17.73 3.97
N LEU A 196 14.23 -16.44 3.90
CA LEU A 196 15.45 -15.97 3.25
C LEU A 196 16.56 -15.82 4.30
N GLU A 197 17.75 -16.31 3.96
CA GLU A 197 18.96 -16.02 4.72
C GLU A 197 19.78 -14.90 4.05
N PRO A 198 20.44 -14.03 4.82
CA PRO A 198 21.36 -13.05 4.25
C PRO A 198 22.47 -13.74 3.45
N SER A 199 22.77 -13.24 2.25
CA SER A 199 23.92 -13.73 1.48
C SER A 199 25.24 -13.16 2.02
N PRO A 200 26.38 -13.88 1.92
CA PRO A 200 27.68 -13.36 2.32
C PRO A 200 28.07 -12.05 1.61
N SER A 201 28.76 -11.15 2.32
CA SER A 201 29.29 -9.90 1.76
C SER A 201 30.51 -10.11 0.90
N LEU A 202 30.58 -9.37 -0.20
CA LEU A 202 31.83 -9.13 -0.89
C LEU A 202 32.70 -8.21 -0.01
N PRO A 203 33.91 -8.63 0.39
CA PRO A 203 34.79 -7.80 1.21
C PRO A 203 35.03 -6.43 0.56
N GLY A 204 34.89 -5.37 1.36
CA GLY A 204 35.14 -4.00 0.91
C GLY A 204 34.14 -3.45 -0.10
N ARG A 205 32.98 -4.09 -0.34
CA ARG A 205 31.94 -3.59 -1.26
C ARG A 205 30.57 -3.50 -0.60
N VAL A 206 29.82 -2.45 -0.90
CA VAL A 206 28.44 -2.22 -0.45
C VAL A 206 27.54 -2.03 -1.67
N ARG A 207 26.56 -2.93 -1.85
CA ARG A 207 25.60 -2.84 -2.96
C ARG A 207 24.28 -2.24 -2.51
N LEU A 208 23.95 -1.11 -3.09
CA LEU A 208 22.69 -0.40 -2.93
C LEU A 208 21.71 -0.85 -4.02
N ILE A 209 20.44 -1.05 -3.69
CA ILE A 209 19.39 -1.30 -4.68
C ILE A 209 18.21 -0.35 -4.51
N HIS A 210 17.69 0.12 -5.64
CA HIS A 210 16.32 0.61 -5.72
C HIS A 210 15.46 -0.32 -6.59
N HIS A 211 14.33 -0.77 -6.03
CA HIS A 211 13.32 -1.54 -6.75
C HIS A 211 12.00 -0.75 -6.84
N GLY A 212 11.45 -0.63 -8.03
CA GLY A 212 10.16 0.04 -8.23
C GLY A 212 9.89 0.52 -9.64
N SER A 213 8.81 1.27 -9.80
CA SER A 213 8.43 1.88 -11.07
C SER A 213 9.39 3.01 -11.45
N ALA A 214 9.79 3.06 -12.73
CA ALA A 214 10.56 4.19 -13.27
C ALA A 214 9.63 5.39 -13.49
N ILE A 215 9.33 6.16 -12.43
CA ILE A 215 8.48 7.36 -12.48
C ILE A 215 9.15 8.55 -11.79
N ARG A 216 8.80 9.77 -12.23
CA ARG A 216 9.38 11.03 -11.74
C ARG A 216 9.32 11.17 -10.22
N SER A 217 8.21 10.80 -9.60
CA SER A 217 7.99 10.90 -8.14
C SER A 217 8.88 9.96 -7.32
N ARG A 218 9.61 9.02 -7.94
CA ARG A 218 10.61 8.17 -7.26
C ARG A 218 12.00 8.82 -7.20
N HIS A 219 12.18 9.98 -7.82
CA HIS A 219 13.40 10.79 -7.74
C HIS A 219 14.69 9.98 -8.00
N LEU A 220 14.67 9.09 -8.99
CA LEU A 220 15.81 8.21 -9.31
C LEU A 220 17.09 8.99 -9.61
N GLY A 221 16.98 10.19 -10.20
CA GLY A 221 18.11 11.10 -10.43
C GLY A 221 18.83 11.53 -9.14
N VAL A 222 18.09 11.74 -8.04
CA VAL A 222 18.68 12.09 -6.73
C VAL A 222 19.51 10.93 -6.18
N MET A 223 19.06 9.69 -6.38
CA MET A 223 19.84 8.50 -6.00
C MET A 223 21.13 8.38 -6.81
N ILE A 224 21.10 8.78 -8.09
CA ILE A 224 22.30 8.80 -8.93
C ILE A 224 23.25 9.93 -8.49
N GLU A 225 22.73 11.11 -8.21
CA GLU A 225 23.52 12.25 -7.70
C GLU A 225 24.19 11.94 -6.37
N MET A 226 23.48 11.23 -5.47
CA MET A 226 24.03 10.75 -4.20
C MET A 226 25.31 9.94 -4.39
N MET A 227 25.44 9.15 -5.47
CA MET A 227 26.64 8.35 -5.71
C MET A 227 27.90 9.20 -5.80
N ARG A 228 27.82 10.46 -6.22
CA ARG A 228 28.98 11.38 -6.30
C ARG A 228 29.62 11.68 -4.95
N TYR A 229 28.91 11.40 -3.85
CA TYR A 229 29.38 11.62 -2.48
C TYR A 229 29.85 10.33 -1.79
N LEU A 230 29.75 9.19 -2.46
CA LEU A 230 30.20 7.88 -1.95
C LEU A 230 31.58 7.54 -2.52
N ASP A 231 32.32 6.65 -1.86
CA ASP A 231 33.58 6.14 -2.40
C ASP A 231 33.36 4.89 -3.30
N GLU A 232 34.43 4.38 -3.89
CA GLU A 232 34.43 3.26 -4.85
C GLU A 232 33.90 1.93 -4.30
N ARG A 233 33.73 1.81 -2.98
CA ARG A 233 33.17 0.62 -2.34
C ARG A 233 31.68 0.48 -2.64
N PHE A 234 30.98 1.57 -2.97
CA PHE A 234 29.54 1.59 -3.17
C PHE A 234 29.15 1.37 -4.63
N THR A 235 28.16 0.50 -4.85
CA THR A 235 27.53 0.31 -6.16
C THR A 235 26.02 0.55 -6.06
N LEU A 236 25.40 1.00 -7.13
CA LEU A 236 23.95 1.21 -7.19
C LEU A 236 23.33 0.36 -8.31
N ASP A 237 22.40 -0.50 -7.90
CA ASP A 237 21.59 -1.34 -8.78
C ASP A 237 20.17 -0.80 -8.85
N PHE A 238 19.66 -0.59 -10.06
CA PHE A 238 18.25 -0.27 -10.30
C PHE A 238 17.55 -1.50 -10.86
N MET A 239 16.54 -2.00 -10.13
CA MET A 239 15.59 -2.98 -10.63
C MET A 239 14.26 -2.28 -10.92
N LEU A 240 14.06 -1.91 -12.17
CA LEU A 240 12.93 -1.04 -12.54
C LEU A 240 11.87 -1.78 -13.34
N VAL A 241 10.63 -1.42 -13.07
CA VAL A 241 9.48 -1.74 -13.92
C VAL A 241 9.26 -0.56 -14.85
N GLU A 242 9.26 -0.81 -16.15
CA GLU A 242 9.01 0.20 -17.16
C GLU A 242 7.52 0.59 -17.14
N THR A 243 7.24 1.79 -16.62
CA THR A 243 5.88 2.34 -16.50
C THR A 243 5.72 3.68 -17.19
N ASP A 244 6.82 4.42 -17.39
CA ASP A 244 6.87 5.70 -18.13
C ASP A 244 8.09 5.72 -19.07
N PRO A 245 7.90 5.71 -20.40
CA PRO A 245 8.99 5.73 -21.37
C PRO A 245 9.91 6.97 -21.27
N VAL A 246 9.40 8.11 -20.77
CA VAL A 246 10.21 9.33 -20.61
C VAL A 246 11.14 9.20 -19.41
N SER A 247 10.61 8.81 -18.25
CA SER A 247 11.41 8.52 -17.06
C SER A 247 12.44 7.40 -17.31
N TRP A 248 12.06 6.36 -18.06
CA TRP A 248 12.97 5.29 -18.47
C TRP A 248 14.13 5.80 -19.32
N ARG A 249 13.85 6.56 -20.39
CA ARG A 249 14.89 7.15 -21.26
C ARG A 249 15.82 8.09 -20.48
N ASN A 250 15.28 8.85 -19.53
CA ASN A 250 16.10 9.70 -18.67
C ASN A 250 17.03 8.86 -17.80
N CYS A 251 16.57 7.73 -17.22
CA CYS A 251 17.42 6.80 -16.49
C CYS A 251 18.51 6.19 -17.38
N ALA A 252 18.16 5.75 -18.59
CA ALA A 252 19.10 5.17 -19.55
C ALA A 252 20.22 6.15 -19.96
N LYS A 253 19.90 7.45 -20.09
CA LYS A 253 20.91 8.50 -20.38
C LYS A 253 22.00 8.62 -19.32
N TRP A 254 21.77 8.16 -18.08
CA TRP A 254 22.77 8.21 -17.02
C TRP A 254 23.80 7.08 -17.09
N GLN A 255 23.48 5.95 -17.74
CA GLN A 255 24.43 4.83 -17.89
C GLN A 255 25.70 5.24 -18.66
N GLY A 256 25.59 6.20 -19.58
CA GLY A 256 26.73 6.68 -20.39
C GLY A 256 27.54 7.83 -19.78
N LYS A 257 27.09 8.43 -18.66
CA LYS A 257 27.69 9.66 -18.09
C LYS A 257 28.49 9.45 -16.81
N THR A 258 28.48 8.25 -16.24
CA THR A 258 29.17 7.92 -14.99
C THR A 258 30.51 7.24 -15.26
N ARG A 259 31.50 8.00 -15.78
CA ARG A 259 32.90 7.52 -15.78
C ARG A 259 33.34 7.32 -14.32
N GLY A 260 33.55 6.05 -13.91
CA GLY A 260 34.06 5.67 -12.58
C GLY A 260 33.08 4.96 -11.63
N TRP A 261 31.77 4.95 -11.90
CA TRP A 261 30.77 4.33 -11.01
C TRP A 261 30.15 3.09 -11.65
N ALA A 262 30.08 1.99 -10.89
CA ALA A 262 29.35 0.79 -11.32
C ALA A 262 27.84 0.98 -11.09
N LEU A 263 27.16 1.52 -12.11
CA LEU A 263 25.71 1.65 -12.17
C LEU A 263 25.14 0.52 -13.04
N SER A 264 24.31 -0.36 -12.46
CA SER A 264 23.58 -1.37 -13.22
C SER A 264 22.10 -1.01 -13.26
N ILE A 265 21.53 -0.93 -14.47
CA ILE A 265 20.07 -0.85 -14.63
C ILE A 265 19.63 -2.15 -15.28
N ARG A 266 18.75 -2.88 -14.59
CA ARG A 266 18.16 -4.10 -15.12
C ARG A 266 16.68 -3.85 -15.37
N SER A 267 16.23 -4.06 -16.60
CA SER A 267 14.81 -4.20 -16.89
C SER A 267 14.35 -5.55 -16.36
N ARG A 268 13.32 -5.54 -15.50
CA ARG A 268 12.51 -6.70 -15.08
C ARG A 268 13.31 -8.01 -14.84
N CYS A 269 13.59 -8.36 -13.58
CA CYS A 269 14.17 -9.66 -13.28
C CYS A 269 13.14 -10.78 -13.55
N ARG A 270 13.51 -11.80 -14.35
CA ARG A 270 12.74 -13.06 -14.47
C ARG A 270 12.88 -13.94 -13.22
N LYS A 271 13.86 -13.66 -12.34
CA LYS A 271 14.03 -14.31 -11.03
C LYS A 271 13.31 -13.49 -9.96
N SER A 272 12.92 -14.13 -8.85
CA SER A 272 12.17 -13.46 -7.79
C SER A 272 12.90 -12.22 -7.28
N VAL A 273 12.15 -11.14 -7.00
CA VAL A 273 12.67 -9.91 -6.37
C VAL A 273 13.47 -10.27 -5.12
N ALA A 274 12.95 -11.23 -4.35
CA ALA A 274 13.57 -11.82 -3.16
C ALA A 274 15.00 -12.31 -3.38
N ALA A 275 15.25 -13.07 -4.45
CA ALA A 275 16.57 -13.60 -4.77
C ALA A 275 17.56 -12.51 -5.22
N SER A 276 17.06 -11.38 -5.72
CA SER A 276 17.93 -10.24 -6.05
C SER A 276 18.22 -9.40 -4.82
N THR A 277 17.20 -9.12 -4.00
CA THR A 277 17.35 -8.36 -2.74
C THR A 277 18.18 -9.09 -1.70
N SER A 278 18.18 -10.43 -1.67
CA SER A 278 18.98 -11.21 -0.71
C SER A 278 20.50 -11.05 -0.90
N THR A 279 20.93 -10.62 -2.09
CA THR A 279 22.35 -10.33 -2.41
C THR A 279 22.72 -8.86 -2.22
N MET A 280 21.77 -8.03 -1.79
CA MET A 280 21.90 -6.58 -1.69
C MET A 280 21.86 -6.12 -0.23
N TRP A 281 22.61 -5.05 0.05
CA TRP A 281 22.95 -4.66 1.42
C TRP A 281 22.03 -3.56 1.93
N VAL A 282 21.60 -2.66 1.04
CA VAL A 282 20.75 -1.53 1.39
C VAL A 282 19.71 -1.33 0.29
N SER A 283 18.43 -1.35 0.66
CA SER A 283 17.36 -0.87 -0.22
C SER A 283 17.14 0.62 -0.01
N ILE A 284 17.21 1.40 -1.08
CA ILE A 284 17.07 2.86 -1.03
C ILE A 284 15.72 3.27 -1.60
N CYS A 285 15.00 4.12 -0.87
CA CYS A 285 13.81 4.80 -1.34
C CYS A 285 13.90 6.28 -0.97
N CYS A 286 13.85 7.17 -1.97
CA CYS A 286 13.82 8.61 -1.75
C CYS A 286 12.36 9.05 -1.68
N ARG A 287 12.01 9.74 -0.60
CA ARG A 287 10.76 10.51 -0.49
C ARG A 287 11.08 12.00 -0.65
N PRO A 288 10.24 12.79 -1.32
CA PRO A 288 10.38 14.24 -1.33
C PRO A 288 10.30 14.79 0.11
N SER A 289 11.02 15.87 0.39
CA SER A 289 10.89 16.59 1.65
C SER A 289 9.49 17.20 1.73
N ILE A 290 8.66 16.71 2.64
CA ILE A 290 7.41 17.39 2.99
C ILE A 290 7.81 18.70 3.68
N SER A 291 7.45 19.85 3.10
CA SER A 291 7.56 21.14 3.78
C SER A 291 6.63 21.10 4.99
N THR A 292 7.19 20.86 6.18
CA THR A 292 6.44 20.90 7.44
C THR A 292 6.14 22.35 7.81
N THR A 293 5.11 22.93 7.22
CA THR A 293 4.38 24.00 7.90
C THR A 293 3.48 23.35 8.95
N ASN A 294 4.02 23.33 10.18
CA ASN A 294 3.25 23.32 11.43
C ASN A 294 2.59 22.00 11.90
N THR A 295 3.34 20.90 11.93
CA THR A 295 3.00 19.75 12.79
C THR A 295 4.09 19.54 13.82
N ARG A 296 3.84 19.93 15.08
CA ARG A 296 4.65 19.47 16.21
C ARG A 296 4.47 17.95 16.30
N CYS A 297 5.48 17.20 15.87
CA CYS A 297 5.64 15.80 16.29
C CYS A 297 5.77 15.79 17.82
N ARG A 298 4.67 15.51 18.52
CA ARG A 298 4.72 15.06 19.91
C ARG A 298 5.27 13.64 19.88
N THR A 299 6.54 13.49 20.21
CA THR A 299 7.10 12.21 20.62
C THR A 299 6.40 11.78 21.91
N SER A 300 5.56 10.75 21.84
CA SER A 300 5.10 10.02 23.01
C SER A 300 6.30 9.30 23.61
N SER A 301 6.89 9.92 24.63
CA SER A 301 7.89 9.30 25.48
C SER A 301 7.17 8.52 26.59
N SER A 302 7.02 7.22 26.43
CA SER A 302 6.81 6.33 27.56
C SER A 302 8.18 5.89 28.08
N SER A 303 8.47 6.36 29.29
CA SER A 303 9.64 6.10 30.13
C SER A 303 9.97 4.63 30.33
N SER A 304 11.24 4.25 30.19
CA SER A 304 12.11 3.78 31.31
C SER A 304 13.31 2.98 30.79
N PHE A 305 14.50 3.58 30.72
CA PHE A 305 15.75 3.00 31.24
C PHE A 305 16.88 4.03 31.13
N ARG A 306 17.39 4.48 32.29
CA ARG A 306 18.62 5.28 32.41
C ARG A 306 19.80 4.32 32.61
N ARG A 307 20.86 4.53 31.83
CA ARG A 307 22.32 4.25 32.03
C ARG A 307 22.89 4.14 30.60
N GLY A 308 23.81 4.95 30.09
CA GLY A 308 24.75 5.89 30.67
C GLY A 308 26.08 5.71 29.95
N TRP A 309 26.26 6.29 28.76
CA TRP A 309 27.57 6.44 28.10
C TRP A 309 27.59 7.73 27.26
N ARG A 310 28.46 8.68 27.64
CA ARG A 310 28.74 9.92 26.91
C ARG A 310 29.80 9.63 25.85
N LEU A 311 29.52 9.92 24.58
CA LEU A 311 30.55 10.05 23.55
C LEU A 311 30.78 11.54 23.26
N ARG A 312 32.01 11.99 23.47
CA ARG A 312 32.46 13.36 23.14
C ARG A 312 32.54 13.51 21.61
N PRO A 313 32.04 14.61 21.01
CA PRO A 313 32.30 14.88 19.60
C PRO A 313 33.74 15.38 19.41
N ALA A 314 34.50 14.70 18.55
CA ALA A 314 35.77 15.19 18.02
C ALA A 314 35.49 16.37 17.07
N ARG A 315 36.15 17.51 17.30
CA ARG A 315 36.04 18.71 16.44
C ARG A 315 36.85 18.53 15.14
N PRO A 316 36.27 18.81 13.96
CA PRO A 316 37.06 19.17 12.78
C PRO A 316 37.30 20.69 12.74
N ARG A 317 38.53 21.07 12.38
CA ARG A 317 38.98 22.45 12.14
C ARG A 317 38.25 23.08 10.95
N LYS A 318 37.73 24.29 11.18
CA LYS A 318 37.46 25.41 10.24
C LYS A 318 36.86 25.05 8.86
N TRP A 319 35.54 25.21 8.74
CA TRP A 319 34.91 25.68 7.50
C TRP A 319 33.96 26.83 7.83
N ARG A 320 34.15 27.95 7.12
CA ARG A 320 33.32 29.16 7.20
C ARG A 320 31.94 28.91 6.60
N ALA A 321 30.98 29.70 7.09
CA ALA A 321 29.56 29.59 6.89
C ALA A 321 29.08 29.61 5.43
N LEU A 322 28.17 28.67 5.13
CA LEU A 322 27.05 28.89 4.21
C LEU A 322 25.88 28.03 4.71
N SER A 323 25.01 28.66 5.49
CA SER A 323 23.78 28.07 6.01
C SER A 323 22.78 27.86 4.86
N ARG A 324 22.62 26.61 4.41
CA ARG A 324 21.38 26.13 3.81
C ARG A 324 21.06 24.77 4.41
N SER A 325 19.88 24.70 5.03
CA SER A 325 19.38 23.58 5.82
C SER A 325 19.39 22.27 5.04
N ILE A 326 20.35 21.40 5.33
CA ILE A 326 20.34 19.99 4.94
C ILE A 326 19.91 19.22 6.19
N HIS A 327 18.74 18.58 6.15
CA HIS A 327 18.27 17.68 7.19
C HIS A 327 18.54 16.24 6.80
N TRP A 328 19.17 15.50 7.71
CA TRP A 328 19.65 14.14 7.51
C TRP A 328 18.48 13.15 7.41
N GLY A 329 18.45 12.37 6.32
CA GLY A 329 17.56 11.20 6.20
C GLY A 329 18.02 10.07 7.11
N TRP A 330 17.08 9.30 7.64
CA TRP A 330 17.37 8.15 8.50
C TRP A 330 17.93 6.98 7.68
N LEU A 331 19.13 6.54 8.05
CA LEU A 331 19.78 5.35 7.52
C LEU A 331 19.55 4.20 8.52
N LEU A 332 18.71 3.23 8.17
CA LEU A 332 18.55 2.00 8.95
C LEU A 332 19.72 1.05 8.60
N ILE A 333 20.83 1.19 9.32
CA ILE A 333 21.90 0.18 9.34
C ILE A 333 21.56 -0.82 10.44
N ARG A 334 21.23 -2.06 10.06
CA ARG A 334 21.14 -3.17 11.02
C ARG A 334 22.51 -3.87 11.04
N SER A 335 23.34 -3.56 12.03
CA SER A 335 24.59 -4.27 12.28
C SER A 335 24.35 -5.41 13.27
N ASN A 336 24.52 -6.64 12.79
CA ASN A 336 24.67 -7.93 13.50
C ASN A 336 23.66 -8.27 14.63
N PRO A 337 22.78 -9.28 14.48
CA PRO A 337 22.11 -9.88 15.63
C PRO A 337 23.06 -10.87 16.32
N GLU A 338 23.43 -10.59 17.56
CA GLU A 338 23.82 -11.69 18.46
C GLU A 338 22.65 -12.69 18.56
N PRO A 339 22.93 -14.01 18.64
CA PRO A 339 21.88 -15.01 18.73
C PRO A 339 21.08 -14.84 20.03
N TRP A 340 19.78 -14.60 19.90
CA TRP A 340 18.85 -14.63 21.02
C TRP A 340 18.85 -16.03 21.66
N PRO A 341 18.90 -16.16 23.00
CA PRO A 341 18.77 -17.46 23.64
C PRO A 341 17.37 -18.02 23.38
N ARG A 342 17.31 -19.24 22.82
CA ARG A 342 16.08 -20.01 22.66
C ARG A 342 15.42 -20.20 24.02
N ARG A 343 14.33 -19.49 24.30
CA ARG A 343 13.39 -19.89 25.35
C ARG A 343 12.37 -20.85 24.74
N SER A 344 12.43 -22.10 25.19
CA SER A 344 11.39 -23.10 24.98
C SER A 344 10.10 -22.64 25.66
N ASN A 345 9.10 -22.27 24.87
CA ASN A 345 7.73 -22.12 25.37
C ASN A 345 7.01 -23.45 25.27
N THR A 346 7.18 -24.29 26.30
CA THR A 346 6.22 -25.32 26.64
C THR A 346 4.97 -24.61 27.16
N LEU A 347 3.89 -24.62 26.37
CA LEU A 347 2.56 -24.17 26.79
C LEU A 347 2.08 -25.05 27.96
N ARG A 348 2.10 -24.52 29.19
CA ARG A 348 1.27 -25.03 30.28
C ARG A 348 -0.11 -24.39 30.15
N MET A 349 -1.12 -25.20 29.85
CA MET A 349 -2.52 -24.87 30.05
C MET A 349 -2.76 -24.55 31.54
N THR A 350 -3.10 -23.31 31.86
CA THR A 350 -3.72 -22.96 33.14
C THR A 350 -5.19 -22.63 32.91
N ARG A 351 -6.03 -23.43 33.59
CA ARG A 351 -7.49 -23.43 33.61
C ARG A 351 -8.01 -22.05 34.10
N LEU A 352 -8.79 -21.34 33.29
CA LEU A 352 -9.52 -20.14 33.71
C LEU A 352 -10.58 -20.55 34.75
N ARG A 353 -10.54 -19.92 35.93
CA ARG A 353 -11.57 -20.06 36.98
C ARG A 353 -12.76 -19.16 36.66
N ASP A 354 -13.93 -19.70 36.92
CA ASP A 354 -15.24 -19.05 36.91
C ASP A 354 -15.24 -17.65 37.56
N THR A 355 -15.70 -16.65 36.81
CA THR A 355 -16.17 -15.39 37.37
C THR A 355 -17.69 -15.42 37.41
N SER A 356 -18.22 -15.54 38.61
CA SER A 356 -19.64 -15.50 38.95
C SER A 356 -20.28 -14.16 38.58
N VAL A 357 -21.46 -14.26 37.97
CA VAL A 357 -22.41 -13.16 37.73
C VAL A 357 -23.15 -12.85 39.04
N PRO A 358 -23.27 -11.59 39.50
CA PRO A 358 -24.15 -11.26 40.62
C PRO A 358 -25.61 -11.22 40.16
N ARG A 359 -26.47 -11.99 40.86
CA ARG A 359 -27.94 -11.96 40.72
C ARG A 359 -28.50 -10.69 41.37
N VAL A 360 -29.34 -9.97 40.65
CA VAL A 360 -30.22 -8.91 41.19
C VAL A 360 -31.50 -9.57 41.70
N GLY A 361 -31.80 -9.42 42.99
CA GLY A 361 -33.07 -9.83 43.59
C GLY A 361 -34.16 -8.75 43.46
N PRO A 362 -35.46 -9.10 43.57
CA PRO A 362 -36.57 -8.17 43.36
C PRO A 362 -36.80 -7.27 44.60
N PRO A 363 -37.44 -6.10 44.43
CA PRO A 363 -37.69 -5.18 45.52
C PRO A 363 -38.92 -5.60 46.34
N GLY A 364 -38.82 -5.50 47.66
CA GLY A 364 -39.94 -5.66 48.59
C GLY A 364 -39.91 -4.55 49.64
N ASN A 365 -40.75 -3.53 49.44
CA ASN A 365 -41.85 -3.08 50.29
C ASN A 365 -42.42 -1.76 49.76
#